data_AF-A0A7C3FJ07-F1
#
_entry.id   AF-A0A7C3FJ07-F1
#
_cell.length_a   1.000
_cell.length_b   1.000
_cell.length_c   1.000
_cell.angle_alpha   90.00
_cell.angle_beta   90.00
_cell.angle_gamma   90.00
#
_symmetry.space_group_name_H-M   'P 1'
#
loop_
_entity.id
_entity.type
_entity.pdbx_description
1 polymer ?
#
loop_
_entity_poly.entity_id
_entity_poly.type
_entity_poly.pdbx_seq_one_letter_code
_entity_poly.pdbx_strand_id
1 'polypeptide(L)'
;MMADRSTNRFVMPRDSFQAAYLDLHRSGELQQRAAQAIADLTHCEACPRQCGVNRLENETGVCKTGRDPIVSSHFPHMGEEDCLRGWRGSGTIFFSMCNLRCVFCQNYDISQEGHGRITSPERLAAMMLELQTAGCHNINFVTPEHNVPQVLEALVLAIEGGLRLPLVYNTSAYDSLESLRLLDGIVDIYMPDFKIWDPEHSMRYLKAKDYPQVARAAIKEMHRQVGALTLDQHGLALRGVLIRHLVMPEDLAGSSEIMHFLAQEISPDTFVNIMRQYRPSGKVGAEDYPEINRRISHREYQQAFIAARQAGLWRFDQRLR
;
A
#
# COMPACT_ATOMS: atom_id res chain seq x y z
N MET A 1 -31.39 -11.52 -3.24
CA MET A 1 -31.51 -10.06 -3.01
C MET A 1 -30.36 -9.39 -3.72
N MET A 2 -30.58 -8.69 -4.84
CA MET A 2 -29.57 -7.79 -5.38
C MET A 2 -29.47 -6.61 -4.41
N ALA A 3 -28.34 -6.48 -3.71
CA ALA A 3 -28.08 -5.32 -2.85
C ALA A 3 -28.24 -4.05 -3.67
N ASP A 4 -28.84 -3.01 -3.08
CA ASP A 4 -28.96 -1.69 -3.69
C ASP A 4 -27.55 -1.18 -4.04
N ARG A 5 -27.21 -1.21 -5.34
CA ARG A 5 -25.93 -0.71 -5.89
C ARG A 5 -26.00 0.80 -6.15
N SER A 6 -26.72 1.56 -5.32
CA SER A 6 -26.68 3.02 -5.35
C SER A 6 -25.26 3.50 -5.03
N THR A 7 -24.71 4.36 -5.89
CA THR A 7 -23.36 4.95 -5.73
C THR A 7 -23.29 5.96 -4.60
N ASN A 8 -24.44 6.51 -4.17
CA ASN A 8 -24.49 7.55 -3.13
C ASN A 8 -23.97 7.07 -1.76
N ARG A 9 -24.04 5.77 -1.46
CA ARG A 9 -23.53 5.21 -0.19
C ARG A 9 -22.00 5.23 -0.08
N PHE A 10 -21.29 5.46 -1.19
CA PHE A 10 -19.83 5.56 -1.24
C PHE A 10 -19.36 7.00 -1.44
N VAL A 11 -20.25 7.98 -1.25
CA VAL A 11 -19.92 9.40 -1.31
C VAL A 11 -19.90 9.96 0.11
N MET A 12 -18.77 10.52 0.52
CA MET A 12 -18.59 11.23 1.77
C MET A 12 -18.37 12.72 1.46
N PRO A 13 -19.24 13.64 1.90
CA PRO A 13 -19.02 15.07 1.68
C PRO A 13 -17.67 15.51 2.25
N ARG A 14 -16.87 16.24 1.48
CA ARG A 14 -15.52 16.66 1.91
C ARG A 14 -15.53 17.42 3.24
N ASP A 15 -16.55 18.22 3.49
CA ASP A 15 -16.68 19.02 4.72
C ASP A 15 -16.96 18.15 5.97
N SER A 16 -17.38 16.90 5.78
CA SER A 16 -17.58 15.93 6.86
C SER A 16 -16.34 15.08 7.15
N PHE A 17 -15.29 15.20 6.33
CA PHE A 17 -14.08 14.40 6.46
C PHE A 17 -13.07 15.04 7.42
N GLN A 18 -12.51 14.20 8.30
CA GLN A 18 -11.33 14.51 9.10
C GLN A 18 -10.37 13.32 9.03
N ALA A 19 -9.07 13.61 8.85
CA ALA A 19 -8.03 12.59 8.85
C ALA A 19 -7.98 11.85 10.20
N ALA A 20 -7.99 10.53 10.14
CA ALA A 20 -8.24 9.67 11.31
C ALA A 20 -7.22 9.89 12.45
N TYR A 21 -5.95 10.04 12.10
CA TYR A 21 -4.85 10.19 13.06
C TYR A 21 -4.98 11.41 14.00
N LEU A 22 -5.79 12.42 13.64
CA LEU A 22 -5.93 13.63 14.44
C LEU A 22 -6.62 13.37 15.78
N ASP A 23 -7.56 12.44 15.84
CA ASP A 23 -8.22 12.04 17.09
C ASP A 23 -7.25 11.35 18.04
N LEU A 24 -6.45 10.41 17.51
CA LEU A 24 -5.44 9.69 18.29
C LEU A 24 -4.31 10.60 18.79
N HIS A 25 -3.96 11.62 18.02
CA HIS A 25 -3.02 12.64 18.49
C HIS A 25 -3.62 13.47 19.64
N ARG A 26 -4.89 13.88 19.55
CA ARG A 26 -5.57 14.63 20.61
C ARG A 26 -5.69 13.83 21.91
N SER A 27 -5.89 12.52 21.83
CA SER A 27 -5.96 11.64 23.00
C SER A 27 -4.58 11.31 23.60
N GLY A 28 -3.49 11.59 22.88
CA GLY A 28 -2.13 11.18 23.26
C GLY A 28 -1.78 9.74 22.91
N GLU A 29 -2.73 8.99 22.34
CA GLU A 29 -2.54 7.58 21.99
C GLU A 29 -1.54 7.40 20.84
N LEU A 30 -1.54 8.31 19.87
CA LEU A 30 -0.58 8.27 18.76
C LEU A 30 0.87 8.31 19.25
N GLN A 31 1.18 9.19 20.21
CA GLN A 31 2.50 9.34 20.79
C GLN A 31 2.93 8.08 21.55
N GLN A 32 2.00 7.44 22.27
CA GLN A 32 2.27 6.17 22.96
C GLN A 32 2.57 5.05 21.97
N ARG A 33 1.77 4.92 20.90
CA ARG A 33 1.99 3.93 19.85
C ARG A 33 3.31 4.17 19.11
N ALA A 34 3.65 5.43 18.81
CA ALA A 34 4.92 5.78 18.18
C ALA A 34 6.12 5.41 19.07
N ALA A 35 6.08 5.76 20.36
CA ALA A 35 7.14 5.42 21.31
C ALA A 35 7.31 3.90 21.46
N GLN A 36 6.20 3.15 21.56
CA GLN A 36 6.23 1.69 21.61
C GLN A 36 6.83 1.10 20.33
N ALA A 37 6.37 1.55 19.16
CA ALA A 37 6.85 1.05 17.88
C ALA A 37 8.36 1.27 17.69
N ILE A 38 8.90 2.40 18.16
CA ILE A 38 10.34 2.67 18.16
C ILE A 38 11.07 1.77 19.17
N ALA A 39 10.52 1.53 20.36
CA ALA A 39 11.12 0.60 21.32
C ALA A 39 11.20 -0.83 20.77
N ASP A 40 10.18 -1.26 20.03
CA ASP A 40 10.11 -2.58 19.39
C ASP A 40 11.19 -2.77 18.31
N LEU A 41 11.82 -1.70 17.82
CA LEU A 41 12.97 -1.81 16.90
C LEU A 41 14.20 -2.48 17.54
N THR A 42 14.26 -2.61 18.86
CA THR A 42 15.29 -3.42 19.56
C THR A 42 15.20 -4.91 19.22
N HIS A 43 14.01 -5.39 18.86
CA HIS A 43 13.75 -6.74 18.38
C HIS A 43 12.73 -6.68 17.24
N CYS A 44 13.20 -6.36 16.03
CA CYS A 44 12.32 -5.94 14.95
C CYS A 44 11.39 -7.05 14.43
N GLU A 45 10.09 -6.86 14.68
CA GLU A 45 8.98 -7.64 14.11
C GLU A 45 8.01 -6.79 13.27
N ALA A 46 8.45 -5.62 12.81
CA ALA A 46 7.67 -4.65 12.03
C ALA A 46 7.17 -5.16 10.66
N CYS A 47 7.43 -6.43 10.31
CA CYS A 47 6.89 -7.04 9.11
C CYS A 47 6.80 -8.57 9.27
N PRO A 48 6.12 -9.29 8.36
CA PRO A 48 5.91 -10.74 8.46
C PRO A 48 7.20 -11.59 8.53
N ARG A 49 8.36 -11.00 8.23
CA ARG A 49 9.67 -11.68 8.33
C ARG A 49 10.14 -11.91 9.75
N GLN A 50 9.65 -11.13 10.73
CA GLN A 50 9.98 -11.28 12.16
C GLN A 50 11.47 -11.54 12.41
N CYS A 51 12.33 -10.68 11.86
CA CYS A 51 13.77 -10.95 11.83
C CYS A 51 14.48 -10.80 13.18
N GLY A 52 13.86 -10.11 14.14
CA GLY A 52 14.39 -9.96 15.50
C GLY A 52 15.68 -9.14 15.63
N VAL A 53 16.18 -8.54 14.54
CA VAL A 53 17.39 -7.71 14.55
C VAL A 53 17.16 -6.42 15.32
N ASN A 54 18.23 -5.90 15.92
CA ASN A 54 18.19 -4.62 16.62
C ASN A 54 18.46 -3.46 15.65
N ARG A 55 17.37 -2.87 15.14
CA ARG A 55 17.45 -1.74 14.21
C ARG A 55 17.94 -0.45 14.87
N LEU A 56 17.86 -0.30 16.20
CA LEU A 56 18.42 0.86 16.89
C LEU A 56 19.95 0.87 16.80
N GLU A 57 20.58 -0.30 16.72
CA GLU A 57 22.02 -0.47 16.46
C GLU A 57 22.36 -0.54 14.96
N ASN A 58 21.40 -0.16 14.10
CA ASN A 58 21.49 -0.23 12.64
C ASN A 58 21.71 -1.65 12.06
N GLU A 59 21.40 -2.70 12.82
CA GLU A 59 21.32 -4.04 12.24
C GLU A 59 20.16 -4.10 11.23
N THR A 60 20.29 -4.98 10.24
CA THR A 60 19.28 -5.07 9.17
C THR A 60 18.90 -6.51 8.87
N GLY A 61 17.62 -6.71 8.57
CA GLY A 61 17.10 -7.98 8.05
C GLY A 61 17.01 -7.99 6.53
N VAL A 62 16.10 -8.80 5.99
CA VAL A 62 15.86 -8.91 4.54
C VAL A 62 15.58 -7.55 3.91
N CYS A 63 14.88 -6.64 4.61
CA CYS A 63 14.56 -5.31 4.13
C CYS A 63 15.78 -4.39 4.01
N LYS A 64 16.94 -4.67 4.62
CA LYS A 64 18.12 -3.78 4.58
C LYS A 64 17.87 -2.35 5.09
N THR A 65 16.98 -2.16 6.07
CA THR A 65 16.72 -0.86 6.69
C THR A 65 17.09 -0.90 8.17
N GLY A 66 17.93 0.05 8.61
CA GLY A 66 18.36 0.22 9.99
C GLY A 66 17.39 1.09 10.80
N ARG A 67 17.92 1.95 11.69
CA ARG A 67 17.13 2.83 12.56
C ARG A 67 16.26 3.79 11.76
N ASP A 68 16.89 4.46 10.80
CA ASP A 68 16.23 5.51 10.04
C ASP A 68 15.81 5.00 8.66
N PRO A 69 14.65 5.44 8.15
CA PRO A 69 14.20 5.08 6.82
C PRO A 69 15.13 5.69 5.77
N ILE A 70 15.21 5.03 4.63
CA ILE A 70 15.81 5.60 3.43
C ILE A 70 14.65 6.10 2.56
N VAL A 71 14.64 7.38 2.22
CA VAL A 71 13.65 7.96 1.31
C VAL A 71 14.32 8.19 -0.04
N SER A 72 13.76 7.58 -1.09
CA SER A 72 14.22 7.74 -2.46
C SER A 72 13.84 9.10 -3.03
N SER A 73 12.58 9.47 -2.88
CA SER A 73 12.02 10.73 -3.39
C SER A 73 10.70 11.07 -2.71
N HIS A 74 10.35 12.36 -2.75
CA HIS A 74 9.02 12.84 -2.35
C HIS A 74 8.54 13.94 -3.31
N PHE A 75 7.34 13.79 -3.86
CA PHE A 75 6.81 14.73 -4.87
C PHE A 75 5.30 14.56 -5.11
N PRO A 76 4.63 15.55 -5.75
CA PRO A 76 3.27 15.38 -6.25
C PRO A 76 3.21 14.35 -7.40
N HIS A 77 2.82 13.12 -7.09
CA HIS A 77 2.79 12.02 -8.06
C HIS A 77 1.49 12.01 -8.87
N MET A 78 1.64 12.14 -10.19
CA MET A 78 0.52 12.15 -11.15
C MET A 78 0.24 10.77 -11.78
N GLY A 79 0.97 9.73 -11.37
CA GLY A 79 0.80 8.37 -11.92
C GLY A 79 -0.13 7.44 -11.13
N GLU A 80 -0.56 7.84 -9.92
CA GLU A 80 -1.51 7.07 -9.07
C GLU A 80 -2.92 7.04 -9.69
N GLU A 81 -3.86 6.31 -9.08
CA GLU A 81 -5.28 6.28 -9.47
C GLU A 81 -5.88 7.68 -9.45
N ASP A 82 -6.83 7.93 -10.35
CA ASP A 82 -7.45 9.23 -10.53
C ASP A 82 -8.09 9.74 -9.23
N CYS A 83 -8.68 8.85 -8.43
CA CYS A 83 -9.23 9.18 -7.12
C CYS A 83 -8.18 9.55 -6.05
N LEU A 84 -6.90 9.20 -6.24
CA LEU A 84 -5.81 9.58 -5.33
C LEU A 84 -5.07 10.82 -5.80
N ARG A 85 -4.72 10.88 -7.09
CA ARG A 85 -3.94 12.00 -7.63
C ARG A 85 -4.78 13.25 -7.89
N GLY A 86 -6.07 13.09 -8.20
CA GLY A 86 -6.91 14.15 -8.75
C GLY A 86 -6.16 15.03 -9.75
N TRP A 87 -6.24 16.34 -9.52
CA TRP A 87 -5.60 17.37 -10.34
C TRP A 87 -4.32 17.99 -9.73
N ARG A 88 -3.95 17.65 -8.49
CA ARG A 88 -2.76 18.23 -7.79
C ARG A 88 -1.72 17.21 -7.36
N GLY A 89 -1.93 15.94 -7.70
CA GLY A 89 -1.04 14.85 -7.35
C GLY A 89 -1.36 14.23 -5.99
N SER A 90 -0.97 12.96 -5.88
CA SER A 90 -0.87 12.25 -4.60
C SER A 90 0.49 12.61 -4.00
N GLY A 91 0.50 13.14 -2.78
CA GLY A 91 1.72 13.61 -2.13
C GLY A 91 2.57 12.42 -1.72
N THR A 92 3.40 11.94 -2.63
CA THR A 92 3.99 10.61 -2.51
C THR A 92 5.36 10.68 -1.88
N ILE A 93 5.63 9.80 -0.93
CA ILE A 93 6.93 9.56 -0.31
C ILE A 93 7.32 8.11 -0.62
N PHE A 94 8.33 7.95 -1.48
CA PHE A 94 8.86 6.64 -1.84
C PHE A 94 9.95 6.23 -0.85
N PHE A 95 9.66 5.23 -0.03
CA PHE A 95 10.68 4.58 0.76
C PHE A 95 11.54 3.66 -0.12
N SER A 96 12.83 3.65 0.17
CA SER A 96 13.78 2.71 -0.43
C SER A 96 13.81 1.42 0.37
N MET A 97 14.33 0.40 -0.28
CA MET A 97 14.27 -0.98 0.15
C MET A 97 12.84 -1.53 0.30
N CYS A 98 12.70 -2.82 0.60
CA CYS A 98 11.40 -3.50 0.68
C CYS A 98 11.52 -4.79 1.49
N ASN A 99 10.50 -5.14 2.25
CA ASN A 99 10.38 -6.42 2.96
C ASN A 99 10.05 -7.62 2.03
N LEU A 100 9.64 -7.35 0.79
CA LEU A 100 9.57 -8.32 -0.31
C LEU A 100 10.76 -8.19 -1.28
N ARG A 101 10.96 -9.24 -2.08
CA ARG A 101 12.04 -9.33 -3.08
C ARG A 101 11.51 -9.81 -4.42
N CYS A 102 10.52 -9.09 -4.94
CA CYS A 102 9.89 -9.37 -6.23
C CYS A 102 10.92 -9.41 -7.36
N VAL A 103 10.99 -10.51 -8.11
CA VAL A 103 11.93 -10.66 -9.23
C VAL A 103 11.57 -9.75 -10.41
N PHE A 104 10.29 -9.39 -10.53
CA PHE A 104 9.74 -8.53 -11.59
C PHE A 104 9.56 -7.06 -11.15
N CYS A 105 10.24 -6.62 -10.08
CA CYS A 105 10.02 -5.29 -9.53
C CYS A 105 10.36 -4.18 -10.55
N GLN A 106 9.39 -3.33 -10.86
CA GLN A 106 9.56 -2.18 -11.77
C GLN A 106 10.34 -1.03 -11.13
N ASN A 107 10.44 -1.05 -9.81
CA ASN A 107 11.14 -0.09 -8.95
C ASN A 107 12.37 -0.77 -8.31
N TYR A 108 13.10 -1.58 -9.09
CA TYR A 108 14.18 -2.43 -8.58
C TYR A 108 15.33 -1.63 -7.97
N ASP A 109 15.70 -0.53 -8.64
CA ASP A 109 16.67 0.46 -8.19
C ASP A 109 16.34 0.94 -6.77
N ILE A 110 15.13 1.40 -6.51
CA ILE A 110 14.78 1.91 -5.18
C ILE A 110 14.53 0.78 -4.17
N SER A 111 13.89 -0.31 -4.57
CA SER A 111 13.41 -1.36 -3.66
C SER A 111 14.46 -2.41 -3.29
N GLN A 112 15.53 -2.57 -4.08
CA GLN A 112 16.57 -3.58 -3.86
C GLN A 112 18.01 -3.04 -3.93
N GLU A 113 18.26 -1.94 -4.63
CA GLU A 113 19.60 -1.31 -4.69
C GLU A 113 19.78 -0.18 -3.66
N GLY A 114 18.68 0.35 -3.10
CA GLY A 114 18.75 1.27 -1.96
C GLY A 114 18.97 2.74 -2.33
N HIS A 115 18.65 3.15 -3.55
CA HIS A 115 18.75 4.56 -3.97
C HIS A 115 17.89 5.46 -3.07
N GLY A 116 18.50 6.47 -2.44
CA GLY A 116 17.81 7.43 -1.59
C GLY A 116 18.73 8.03 -0.53
N ARG A 117 18.14 8.64 0.49
CA ARG A 117 18.85 9.24 1.63
C ARG A 117 18.29 8.75 2.95
N ILE A 118 19.18 8.42 3.87
CA ILE A 118 18.81 8.21 5.29
C ILE A 118 18.12 9.50 5.77
N THR A 119 16.94 9.34 6.36
CA THR A 119 16.02 10.44 6.64
C THR A 119 15.61 10.41 8.10
N SER A 120 15.87 11.49 8.82
CA SER A 120 15.44 11.62 10.22
C SER A 120 13.92 11.80 10.34
N PRO A 121 13.33 11.57 11.53
CA PRO A 121 11.91 11.80 11.77
C PRO A 121 11.46 13.23 11.44
N GLU A 122 12.25 14.24 11.80
CA GLU A 122 11.94 15.65 11.53
C GLU A 122 11.93 15.93 10.03
N ARG A 123 12.87 15.33 9.29
CA ARG A 123 12.92 15.48 7.84
C ARG A 123 11.74 14.79 7.17
N LEU A 124 11.37 13.58 7.62
CA LEU A 124 10.20 12.87 7.10
C LEU A 124 8.91 13.66 7.39
N ALA A 125 8.76 14.22 8.58
CA ALA A 125 7.65 15.10 8.94
C ALA A 125 7.58 16.34 8.03
N ALA A 126 8.74 16.99 7.80
CA ALA A 126 8.84 18.13 6.89
C ALA A 126 8.43 17.78 5.46
N MET A 127 8.78 16.58 4.95
CA MET A 127 8.33 16.12 3.63
C MET A 127 6.80 16.04 3.54
N MET A 128 6.12 15.56 4.60
CA MET A 128 4.65 15.52 4.63
C MET A 128 4.05 16.93 4.54
N LEU A 129 4.61 17.88 5.30
CA LEU A 129 4.16 19.27 5.32
C LEU A 129 4.47 20.03 4.01
N GLU A 130 5.61 19.73 3.37
CA GLU A 130 5.97 20.25 2.05
C GLU A 130 4.95 19.82 0.99
N LEU A 131 4.57 18.54 0.97
CA LEU A 131 3.59 18.00 0.02
C LEU A 131 2.18 18.58 0.27
N GLN A 132 1.82 18.77 1.54
CA GLN A 132 0.60 19.48 1.90
C GLN A 132 0.61 20.93 1.41
N THR A 133 1.72 21.64 1.60
CA THR A 133 1.88 23.04 1.17
C THR A 133 1.85 23.16 -0.35
N ALA A 134 2.40 22.17 -1.06
CA ALA A 134 2.31 22.06 -2.51
C ALA A 134 0.87 21.81 -3.00
N GLY A 135 -0.07 21.53 -2.11
CA GLY A 135 -1.48 21.35 -2.41
C GLY A 135 -1.86 19.94 -2.87
N CYS A 136 -1.04 18.93 -2.55
CA CYS A 136 -1.38 17.52 -2.80
C CYS A 136 -2.67 17.13 -2.06
N HIS A 137 -3.36 16.10 -2.56
CA HIS A 137 -4.65 15.70 -1.99
C HIS A 137 -4.55 14.77 -0.78
N ASN A 138 -3.40 14.12 -0.62
CA ASN A 138 -3.09 13.15 0.44
C ASN A 138 -1.56 13.10 0.66
N ILE A 139 -1.15 12.43 1.74
CA ILE A 139 0.21 11.93 1.91
C ILE A 139 0.20 10.42 1.65
N ASN A 140 0.95 9.98 0.66
CA ASN A 140 0.99 8.60 0.20
C ASN A 140 2.36 7.97 0.47
N PHE A 141 2.39 7.08 1.45
CA PHE A 141 3.59 6.35 1.79
C PHE A 141 3.69 5.09 0.94
N VAL A 142 4.75 4.96 0.15
CA VAL A 142 4.95 3.83 -0.76
C VAL A 142 6.01 2.89 -0.23
N THR A 143 5.65 1.61 -0.10
CA THR A 143 6.42 0.58 0.62
C THR A 143 6.68 0.94 2.10
N PRO A 144 5.65 1.33 2.88
CA PRO A 144 5.82 1.81 4.24
C PRO A 144 6.06 0.72 5.30
N GLU A 145 5.72 -0.55 5.06
CA GLU A 145 5.63 -1.58 6.11
C GLU A 145 6.86 -1.67 7.02
N HIS A 146 8.05 -1.84 6.45
CA HIS A 146 9.28 -1.90 7.24
C HIS A 146 9.70 -0.54 7.83
N ASN A 147 8.94 0.52 7.60
CA ASN A 147 9.16 1.86 8.13
C ASN A 147 8.01 2.34 9.02
N VAL A 148 7.02 1.49 9.35
CA VAL A 148 5.86 1.90 10.17
C VAL A 148 6.27 2.58 11.48
N PRO A 149 7.22 2.04 12.27
CA PRO A 149 7.69 2.73 13.49
C PRO A 149 8.18 4.16 13.23
N GLN A 150 8.96 4.37 12.18
CA GLN A 150 9.53 5.67 11.83
C GLN A 150 8.50 6.61 11.20
N VAL A 151 7.52 6.08 10.47
CA VAL A 151 6.36 6.84 9.98
C VAL A 151 5.54 7.36 11.16
N LEU A 152 5.27 6.54 12.17
CA LEU A 152 4.55 6.97 13.38
C LEU A 152 5.31 8.04 14.16
N GLU A 153 6.62 7.87 14.34
CA GLU A 153 7.50 8.85 14.98
C GLU A 153 7.46 10.21 14.25
N ALA A 154 7.60 10.21 12.92
CA ALA A 154 7.54 11.43 12.12
C ALA A 154 6.13 12.04 12.05
N LEU A 155 5.08 11.21 12.11
CA LEU A 155 3.70 11.68 12.01
C LEU A 155 3.32 12.56 13.20
N VAL A 156 3.79 12.24 14.42
CA VAL A 156 3.60 13.10 15.60
C VAL A 156 4.09 14.52 15.32
N LEU A 157 5.33 14.65 14.84
CA LEU A 157 5.95 15.94 14.51
C LEU A 157 5.21 16.66 13.37
N ALA A 158 4.74 15.91 12.36
CA ALA A 158 4.02 16.49 11.24
C ALA A 158 2.67 17.08 11.67
N ILE A 159 1.98 16.45 12.62
CA ILE A 159 0.71 16.95 13.17
C ILE A 159 0.91 18.23 13.96
N GLU A 160 1.95 18.29 14.78
CA GLU A 160 2.35 19.51 15.50
C GLU A 160 2.67 20.65 14.53
N GLY A 161 3.22 20.33 13.36
CA GLY A 161 3.43 21.26 12.24
C GLY A 161 2.19 21.57 11.39
N GLY A 162 1.01 21.03 11.73
CA GLY A 162 -0.27 21.34 11.07
C GLY A 162 -0.68 20.41 9.92
N LEU A 163 -0.16 19.18 9.87
CA LEU A 163 -0.60 18.17 8.91
C LEU A 163 -2.07 17.78 9.13
N ARG A 164 -2.88 17.85 8.06
CA ARG A 164 -4.33 17.56 8.08
C ARG A 164 -4.84 16.80 6.86
N LEU A 165 -3.95 16.39 5.96
CA LEU A 165 -4.32 15.63 4.77
C LEU A 165 -4.55 14.15 5.10
N PRO A 166 -5.43 13.46 4.35
CA PRO A 166 -5.59 12.01 4.50
C PRO A 166 -4.27 11.28 4.25
N LEU A 167 -4.06 10.19 5.00
CA LEU A 167 -2.91 9.29 4.81
C LEU A 167 -3.30 8.10 3.93
N VAL A 168 -2.47 7.85 2.92
CA VAL A 168 -2.55 6.68 2.03
C VAL A 168 -1.39 5.75 2.34
N TYR A 169 -1.71 4.48 2.59
CA TYR A 169 -0.77 3.42 2.86
C TYR A 169 -0.67 2.49 1.65
N ASN A 170 0.30 2.76 0.77
CA ASN A 170 0.52 2.02 -0.47
C ASN A 170 1.53 0.89 -0.26
N THR A 171 1.02 -0.33 -0.17
CA THR A 171 1.78 -1.48 0.31
C THR A 171 1.69 -2.68 -0.64
N SER A 172 2.63 -3.61 -0.46
CA SER A 172 2.65 -4.89 -1.17
C SER A 172 1.67 -5.93 -0.63
N ALA A 173 0.90 -5.60 0.40
CA ALA A 173 0.05 -6.50 1.19
C ALA A 173 0.83 -7.52 2.03
N TYR A 174 2.16 -7.51 2.00
CA TYR A 174 2.98 -8.33 2.88
C TYR A 174 3.25 -7.59 4.19
N ASP A 175 2.18 -7.36 4.94
CA ASP A 175 2.16 -6.55 6.16
C ASP A 175 1.81 -7.44 7.37
N SER A 176 2.43 -7.19 8.53
CA SER A 176 2.12 -7.92 9.76
C SER A 176 0.84 -7.39 10.39
N LEU A 177 0.09 -8.26 11.06
CA LEU A 177 -1.12 -7.84 11.76
C LEU A 177 -0.77 -6.93 12.94
N GLU A 178 0.40 -7.13 13.55
CA GLU A 178 0.95 -6.29 14.61
C GLU A 178 1.18 -4.86 14.13
N SER A 179 1.81 -4.70 12.96
CA SER A 179 1.99 -3.41 12.29
C SER A 179 0.64 -2.74 11.98
N LEU A 180 -0.31 -3.49 11.41
CA LEU A 180 -1.63 -2.97 11.11
C LEU A 180 -2.42 -2.56 12.35
N ARG A 181 -2.28 -3.25 13.49
CA ARG A 181 -2.91 -2.85 14.75
C ARG A 181 -2.39 -1.49 15.23
N LEU A 182 -1.10 -1.20 15.07
CA LEU A 182 -0.56 0.12 15.39
C LEU A 182 -1.19 1.22 14.54
N LEU A 183 -1.53 0.90 13.29
CA LEU A 183 -2.12 1.82 12.30
C LEU A 183 -3.64 2.00 12.41
N ASP A 184 -4.34 1.24 13.26
CA ASP A 184 -5.80 1.33 13.40
C ASP A 184 -6.23 2.71 13.89
N GLY A 185 -7.01 3.43 13.08
CA GLY A 185 -7.39 4.82 13.33
C GLY A 185 -6.34 5.86 12.93
N ILE A 186 -5.25 5.47 12.25
CA ILE A 186 -4.21 6.38 11.73
C ILE A 186 -4.33 6.55 10.22
N VAL A 187 -4.39 5.44 9.50
CA VAL A 187 -4.47 5.43 8.03
C VAL A 187 -5.91 5.67 7.59
N ASP A 188 -6.12 6.58 6.65
CA ASP A 188 -7.44 6.79 6.07
C ASP A 188 -7.69 5.85 4.89
N ILE A 189 -6.68 5.64 4.04
CA ILE A 189 -6.81 4.89 2.79
C ILE A 189 -5.72 3.81 2.72
N TYR A 190 -6.13 2.55 2.62
CA TYR A 190 -5.20 1.47 2.31
C TYR A 190 -5.20 1.17 0.83
N MET A 191 -3.99 1.00 0.27
CA MET A 191 -3.78 0.60 -1.11
C MET A 191 -2.87 -0.63 -1.21
N PRO A 192 -3.37 -1.82 -0.90
CA PRO A 192 -2.59 -3.06 -0.99
C PRO A 192 -2.56 -3.60 -2.44
N ASP A 193 -1.37 -4.02 -2.87
CA ASP A 193 -1.19 -4.83 -4.06
C ASP A 193 -1.37 -6.32 -3.71
N PHE A 194 -2.44 -6.98 -4.17
CA PHE A 194 -2.54 -8.45 -4.11
C PHE A 194 -1.90 -9.06 -5.38
N LYS A 195 -0.67 -9.53 -5.24
CA LYS A 195 0.23 -9.87 -6.35
C LYS A 195 0.07 -11.30 -6.87
N ILE A 196 0.09 -12.31 -5.99
CA ILE A 196 0.12 -13.73 -6.35
C ILE A 196 -0.69 -14.56 -5.34
N TRP A 197 -1.51 -15.49 -5.84
CA TRP A 197 -2.32 -16.41 -5.03
C TRP A 197 -1.59 -17.71 -4.63
N ASP A 198 -0.79 -18.28 -5.54
CA ASP A 198 -0.15 -19.58 -5.32
C ASP A 198 1.12 -19.47 -4.44
N PRO A 199 1.28 -20.29 -3.39
CA PRO A 199 2.47 -20.27 -2.53
C PRO A 199 3.80 -20.57 -3.25
N GLU A 200 3.83 -21.50 -4.21
CA GLU A 200 5.06 -21.86 -4.93
C GLU A 200 5.47 -20.75 -5.90
N HIS A 201 4.51 -20.16 -6.62
CA HIS A 201 4.74 -18.95 -7.40
C HIS A 201 5.18 -17.78 -6.51
N SER A 202 4.59 -17.62 -5.33
CA SER A 202 4.99 -16.56 -4.40
C SER A 202 6.42 -16.75 -3.89
N MET A 203 6.83 -17.98 -3.59
CA MET A 203 8.23 -18.29 -3.30
C MET A 203 9.13 -17.97 -4.50
N ARG A 204 8.77 -18.42 -5.71
CA ARG A 204 9.58 -18.24 -6.91
C ARG A 204 9.77 -16.76 -7.26
N TYR A 205 8.68 -15.99 -7.29
CA TYR A 205 8.67 -14.63 -7.83
C TYR A 205 8.75 -13.53 -6.77
N LEU A 206 8.32 -13.76 -5.52
CA LEU A 206 8.34 -12.75 -4.43
C LEU A 206 9.37 -13.06 -3.34
N LYS A 207 9.91 -14.29 -3.34
CA LYS A 207 10.78 -14.85 -2.28
C LYS A 207 10.07 -14.91 -0.92
N ALA A 208 8.77 -15.15 -0.92
CA ALA A 208 7.92 -15.29 0.26
C ALA A 208 6.82 -16.32 -0.01
N LYS A 209 6.98 -17.56 0.46
CA LYS A 209 6.03 -18.66 0.22
C LYS A 209 4.67 -18.41 0.89
N ASP A 210 4.71 -17.79 2.04
CA ASP A 210 3.61 -17.41 2.91
C ASP A 210 2.84 -16.15 2.43
N TYR A 211 3.33 -15.45 1.41
CA TYR A 211 2.74 -14.21 0.91
C TYR A 211 1.22 -14.27 0.70
N PRO A 212 0.62 -15.28 0.04
CA PRO A 212 -0.82 -15.29 -0.19
C PRO A 212 -1.64 -15.40 1.11
N GLN A 213 -1.11 -16.09 2.12
CA GLN A 213 -1.75 -16.16 3.43
C GLN A 213 -1.68 -14.81 4.15
N VAL A 214 -0.49 -14.22 4.19
CA VAL A 214 -0.26 -12.93 4.84
C VAL A 214 -1.09 -11.82 4.18
N ALA A 215 -1.06 -11.74 2.84
CA ALA A 215 -1.83 -10.74 2.08
C ALA A 215 -3.33 -10.82 2.35
N ARG A 216 -3.90 -12.03 2.40
CA ARG A 216 -5.32 -12.21 2.73
C ARG A 216 -5.65 -11.72 4.14
N ALA A 217 -4.80 -12.03 5.12
CA ALA A 217 -5.00 -11.58 6.50
C ALA A 217 -4.87 -10.06 6.62
N ALA A 218 -3.83 -9.48 6.00
CA ALA A 218 -3.58 -8.04 5.98
C ALA A 218 -4.74 -7.27 5.32
N ILE A 219 -5.21 -7.71 4.14
CA ILE A 219 -6.32 -7.06 3.43
C ILE A 219 -7.62 -7.11 4.24
N LYS A 220 -7.91 -8.22 4.93
CA LYS A 220 -9.06 -8.32 5.84
C LYS A 220 -8.97 -7.30 6.96
N GLU A 221 -7.80 -7.17 7.58
CA GLU A 221 -7.59 -6.21 8.67
C GLU A 221 -7.67 -4.76 8.17
N MET A 222 -7.05 -4.43 7.04
CA MET A 222 -7.19 -3.12 6.41
C MET A 222 -8.66 -2.79 6.14
N HIS A 223 -9.43 -3.72 5.56
CA HIS A 223 -10.85 -3.51 5.33
C HIS A 223 -11.66 -3.37 6.63
N ARG A 224 -11.31 -4.11 7.69
CA ARG A 224 -11.95 -3.95 9.00
C ARG A 224 -11.75 -2.54 9.56
N GLN A 225 -10.57 -1.95 9.37
CA GLN A 225 -10.23 -0.63 9.91
C GLN A 225 -10.92 0.51 9.17
N VAL A 226 -10.96 0.48 7.84
CA VAL A 226 -11.43 1.63 7.03
C VAL A 226 -12.64 1.36 6.14
N GLY A 227 -13.04 0.10 5.98
CA GLY A 227 -14.18 -0.31 5.17
C GLY A 227 -13.98 -0.15 3.65
N ALA A 228 -15.10 -0.16 2.92
CA ALA A 228 -15.13 0.05 1.48
C ALA A 228 -14.75 1.50 1.13
N LEU A 229 -14.01 1.69 0.03
CA LEU A 229 -13.57 3.02 -0.41
C LEU A 229 -14.74 4.01 -0.53
N THR A 230 -14.58 5.18 0.04
CA THR A 230 -15.49 6.33 -0.08
C THR A 230 -14.76 7.48 -0.77
N LEU A 231 -15.46 8.14 -1.68
CA LEU A 231 -14.96 9.28 -2.44
C LEU A 231 -15.71 10.54 -2.03
N ASP A 232 -15.12 11.71 -2.22
CA ASP A 232 -15.83 12.97 -2.12
C ASP A 232 -16.66 13.28 -3.36
N GLN A 233 -17.41 14.38 -3.32
CA GLN A 233 -18.23 14.86 -4.44
C GLN A 233 -17.40 15.21 -5.70
N HIS A 234 -16.08 15.29 -5.60
CA HIS A 234 -15.15 15.54 -6.71
C HIS A 234 -14.44 14.26 -7.17
N GLY A 235 -14.77 13.10 -6.58
CA GLY A 235 -14.18 11.81 -6.90
C GLY A 235 -12.84 11.52 -6.22
N LEU A 236 -12.41 12.33 -5.24
CA LEU A 236 -11.19 12.06 -4.48
C LEU A 236 -11.46 11.05 -3.36
N ALA A 237 -10.59 10.06 -3.22
CA ALA A 237 -10.65 9.12 -2.13
C ALA A 237 -10.43 9.82 -0.78
N LEU A 238 -11.29 9.50 0.18
CA LEU A 238 -11.22 10.03 1.54
C LEU A 238 -10.92 8.94 2.56
N ARG A 239 -11.58 7.78 2.46
CA ARG A 239 -11.40 6.67 3.41
C ARG A 239 -11.77 5.33 2.80
N GLY A 240 -11.03 4.27 3.12
CA GLY A 240 -11.37 2.90 2.75
C GLY A 240 -10.26 2.18 1.97
N VAL A 241 -10.55 0.97 1.49
CA VAL A 241 -9.55 0.14 0.78
C VAL A 241 -9.70 0.22 -0.74
N LEU A 242 -8.58 0.48 -1.42
CA LEU A 242 -8.41 0.40 -2.88
C LEU A 242 -7.40 -0.72 -3.19
N ILE A 243 -7.83 -1.84 -3.76
CA ILE A 243 -6.93 -2.97 -3.99
C ILE A 243 -6.39 -2.95 -5.41
N ARG A 244 -5.08 -3.12 -5.54
CA ARG A 244 -4.41 -3.27 -6.83
C ARG A 244 -4.13 -4.74 -7.13
N HIS A 245 -4.37 -5.14 -8.37
CA HIS A 245 -4.01 -6.46 -8.85
C HIS A 245 -3.31 -6.35 -10.20
N LEU A 246 -2.02 -6.71 -10.23
CA LEU A 246 -1.21 -6.70 -11.44
C LEU A 246 -1.43 -7.99 -12.22
N VAL A 247 -2.07 -7.90 -13.39
CA VAL A 247 -2.23 -9.06 -14.27
C VAL A 247 -0.86 -9.48 -14.80
N MET A 248 -0.54 -10.76 -14.67
CA MET A 248 0.74 -11.35 -15.10
C MET A 248 0.53 -12.34 -16.27
N PRO A 249 1.58 -12.57 -17.09
CA PRO A 249 1.56 -13.60 -18.12
C PRO A 249 1.14 -14.98 -17.57
N GLU A 250 0.45 -15.76 -18.40
CA GLU A 250 0.03 -17.15 -18.12
C GLU A 250 -0.83 -17.30 -16.85
N ASP A 251 -1.54 -16.23 -16.45
CA ASP A 251 -2.33 -16.15 -15.20
C ASP A 251 -1.54 -16.54 -13.93
N LEU A 252 -0.22 -16.31 -13.94
CA LEU A 252 0.66 -16.68 -12.82
C LEU A 252 0.29 -16.01 -11.49
N ALA A 253 -0.42 -14.88 -11.57
CA ALA A 253 -0.92 -14.17 -10.40
C ALA A 253 -2.09 -14.89 -9.70
N GLY A 254 -2.83 -15.76 -10.41
CA GLY A 254 -4.07 -16.36 -9.91
C GLY A 254 -5.20 -15.33 -9.82
N SER A 255 -5.50 -14.68 -10.96
CA SER A 255 -6.42 -13.55 -10.99
C SER A 255 -7.81 -13.94 -10.52
N SER A 256 -8.29 -15.11 -10.93
CA SER A 256 -9.64 -15.60 -10.60
C SER A 256 -9.83 -15.83 -9.10
N GLU A 257 -8.85 -16.45 -8.46
CA GLU A 257 -8.84 -16.76 -7.04
C GLU A 257 -8.78 -15.48 -6.20
N ILE A 258 -7.92 -14.53 -6.59
CA ILE A 258 -7.84 -13.22 -5.95
C ILE A 258 -9.19 -12.50 -6.03
N MET A 259 -9.81 -12.44 -7.21
CA MET A 259 -11.11 -11.77 -7.37
C MET A 259 -12.23 -12.45 -6.56
N HIS A 260 -12.23 -13.78 -6.49
CA HIS A 260 -13.17 -14.53 -5.67
C HIS A 260 -13.01 -14.21 -4.18
N PHE A 261 -11.77 -14.22 -3.68
CA PHE A 261 -11.45 -13.82 -2.30
C PHE A 261 -11.94 -12.41 -1.98
N LEU A 262 -11.64 -11.44 -2.86
CA LEU A 262 -12.07 -10.05 -2.64
C LEU A 262 -13.59 -9.91 -2.58
N ALA A 263 -14.32 -10.62 -3.45
CA ALA A 263 -15.77 -10.53 -3.48
C ALA A 263 -16.44 -11.22 -2.28
N GLN A 264 -15.94 -12.40 -1.88
CA GLN A 264 -16.59 -13.28 -0.91
C GLN A 264 -16.13 -13.04 0.53
N GLU A 265 -14.86 -12.74 0.73
CA GLU A 265 -14.26 -12.64 2.07
C GLU A 265 -13.98 -11.20 2.50
N ILE A 266 -13.92 -10.25 1.57
CA ILE A 266 -13.75 -8.82 1.87
C ILE A 266 -15.09 -8.10 1.71
N SER A 267 -15.51 -7.87 0.46
CA SER A 267 -16.81 -7.28 0.12
C SER A 267 -17.00 -7.25 -1.40
N PRO A 268 -18.21 -7.50 -1.92
CA PRO A 268 -18.55 -7.22 -3.32
C PRO A 268 -18.36 -5.74 -3.71
N ASP A 269 -18.33 -4.85 -2.72
CA ASP A 269 -18.14 -3.40 -2.86
C ASP A 269 -16.67 -2.96 -2.77
N THR A 270 -15.73 -3.91 -2.77
CA THR A 270 -14.29 -3.63 -2.83
C THR A 270 -13.97 -2.88 -4.12
N PHE A 271 -13.23 -1.77 -4.01
CA PHE A 271 -12.76 -1.03 -5.16
C PHE A 271 -11.46 -1.65 -5.66
N VAL A 272 -11.42 -2.09 -6.91
CA VAL A 272 -10.29 -2.83 -7.48
C VAL A 272 -9.70 -2.13 -8.70
N ASN A 273 -8.40 -1.88 -8.69
CA ASN A 273 -7.64 -1.53 -9.89
C ASN A 273 -6.98 -2.79 -10.48
N ILE A 274 -7.57 -3.30 -11.57
CA ILE A 274 -6.99 -4.39 -12.36
C ILE A 274 -6.01 -3.79 -13.36
N MET A 275 -4.72 -4.00 -13.09
CA MET A 275 -3.62 -3.35 -13.78
C MET A 275 -3.09 -4.17 -14.95
N ARG A 276 -2.97 -3.53 -16.12
CA ARG A 276 -2.33 -4.06 -17.34
C ARG A 276 -0.86 -3.66 -17.49
N GLN A 277 -0.28 -3.04 -16.47
CA GLN A 277 1.02 -2.36 -16.52
C GLN A 277 2.22 -3.33 -16.45
N TYR A 278 1.98 -4.64 -16.44
CA TYR A 278 3.07 -5.61 -16.37
C TYR A 278 4.01 -5.47 -17.58
N ARG A 279 5.29 -5.38 -17.28
CA ARG A 279 6.39 -5.50 -18.23
C ARG A 279 7.56 -6.21 -17.53
N PRO A 280 8.38 -6.97 -18.28
CA PRO A 280 9.62 -7.52 -17.74
C PRO A 280 10.47 -6.41 -17.12
N SER A 281 10.96 -6.62 -15.90
CA SER A 281 11.74 -5.66 -15.12
C SER A 281 12.51 -6.39 -14.01
N GLY A 282 13.44 -5.71 -13.35
CA GLY A 282 14.24 -6.28 -12.27
C GLY A 282 15.12 -7.43 -12.78
N LYS A 283 14.91 -8.63 -12.24
CA LYS A 283 15.68 -9.85 -12.54
C LYS A 283 15.06 -10.70 -13.65
N VAL A 284 13.97 -10.27 -14.27
CA VAL A 284 13.32 -11.04 -15.34
C VAL A 284 14.19 -11.02 -16.60
N GLY A 285 14.55 -12.20 -17.10
CA GLY A 285 15.35 -12.40 -18.30
C GLY A 285 15.00 -13.70 -19.02
N ALA A 286 15.58 -13.89 -20.20
CA ALA A 286 15.28 -15.04 -21.06
C ALA A 286 15.70 -16.40 -20.45
N GLU A 287 16.68 -16.41 -19.54
CA GLU A 287 17.19 -17.63 -18.91
C GLU A 287 16.49 -17.93 -17.58
N ASP A 288 16.38 -16.93 -16.68
CA ASP A 288 15.90 -17.16 -15.31
C ASP A 288 14.37 -17.17 -15.17
N TYR A 289 13.64 -16.44 -16.03
CA TYR A 289 12.18 -16.28 -15.96
C TYR A 289 11.53 -16.10 -17.34
N PRO A 290 11.76 -17.02 -18.31
CA PRO A 290 11.27 -16.89 -19.67
C PRO A 290 9.75 -16.73 -19.77
N GLU A 291 9.00 -17.39 -18.88
CA GLU A 291 7.53 -17.39 -18.88
C GLU A 291 6.91 -16.01 -18.61
N ILE A 292 7.62 -15.14 -17.87
CA ILE A 292 7.19 -13.76 -17.59
C ILE A 292 8.02 -12.72 -18.34
N ASN A 293 8.96 -13.13 -19.20
CA ASN A 293 9.76 -12.21 -20.01
C ASN A 293 9.00 -11.67 -21.24
N ARG A 294 7.73 -11.31 -21.06
CA ARG A 294 6.88 -10.67 -22.07
C ARG A 294 5.84 -9.78 -21.41
N ARG A 295 5.24 -8.87 -22.19
CA ARG A 295 4.04 -8.16 -21.74
C ARG A 295 2.83 -9.09 -21.75
N ILE A 296 1.80 -8.72 -21.00
CA ILE A 296 0.51 -9.40 -21.07
C ILE A 296 -0.16 -9.13 -22.42
N SER A 297 -0.92 -10.11 -22.88
CA SER A 297 -1.83 -10.02 -24.00
C SER A 297 -3.14 -9.33 -23.59
N HIS A 298 -3.87 -8.84 -24.59
CA HIS A 298 -5.22 -8.30 -24.37
C HIS A 298 -6.17 -9.35 -23.77
N ARG A 299 -6.01 -10.63 -24.15
CA ARG A 299 -6.83 -11.73 -23.66
C ARG A 299 -6.64 -11.96 -22.17
N GLU A 300 -5.40 -12.00 -21.68
CA GLU A 300 -5.10 -12.16 -20.24
C GLU A 300 -5.72 -11.01 -19.42
N TYR A 301 -5.61 -9.78 -19.91
CA TYR A 301 -6.23 -8.63 -19.27
C TYR A 301 -7.77 -8.74 -19.24
N GLN A 302 -8.40 -9.12 -20.35
CA GLN A 302 -9.86 -9.31 -20.40
C GLN A 302 -10.33 -10.45 -19.49
N GLN A 303 -9.57 -11.54 -19.40
CA GLN A 303 -9.88 -12.67 -18.52
C GLN A 303 -9.91 -12.26 -17.05
N ALA A 304 -8.95 -11.45 -16.60
CA ALA A 304 -8.96 -10.92 -15.23
C ALA A 304 -10.21 -10.05 -14.95
N PHE A 305 -10.64 -9.22 -15.90
CA PHE A 305 -11.88 -8.44 -15.77
C PHE A 305 -13.13 -9.31 -15.75
N ILE A 306 -13.20 -10.33 -16.60
CA ILE A 306 -14.31 -11.29 -16.62
C ILE A 306 -14.40 -12.02 -15.28
N ALA A 307 -13.26 -12.50 -14.75
CA ALA A 307 -13.21 -13.16 -13.46
C ALA A 307 -13.70 -12.24 -12.32
N ALA A 308 -13.29 -10.97 -12.33
CA ALA A 308 -13.76 -9.98 -11.36
C ALA A 308 -15.28 -9.78 -11.41
N ARG A 309 -15.85 -9.64 -12.60
CA ARG A 309 -17.30 -9.51 -12.79
C ARG A 309 -18.05 -10.77 -12.38
N GLN A 310 -17.52 -11.96 -12.69
CA GLN A 310 -18.11 -13.25 -12.30
C GLN A 310 -18.07 -13.47 -10.79
N ALA A 311 -17.00 -13.02 -10.11
CA ALA A 311 -16.90 -13.04 -8.65
C ALA A 311 -17.93 -12.11 -7.97
N GLY A 312 -18.47 -11.13 -8.70
CA GLY A 312 -19.48 -10.19 -8.22
C GLY A 312 -18.97 -8.77 -7.95
N LEU A 313 -17.67 -8.52 -8.19
CA LEU A 313 -17.08 -7.19 -8.07
C LEU A 313 -17.61 -6.27 -9.17
N TRP A 314 -17.82 -5.00 -8.81
CA TRP A 314 -18.44 -4.04 -9.72
C TRP A 314 -17.81 -2.65 -9.73
N ARG A 315 -16.96 -2.33 -8.74
CA ARG A 315 -16.27 -1.05 -8.59
C ARG A 315 -14.82 -1.19 -9.08
N PHE A 316 -14.55 -0.61 -10.25
CA PHE A 316 -13.24 -0.69 -10.88
C PHE A 316 -12.69 0.70 -11.12
N ASP A 317 -11.36 0.86 -11.01
CA ASP A 317 -10.68 2.05 -11.51
C ASP A 317 -10.85 2.11 -13.03
N GLN A 318 -11.60 3.10 -13.51
CA GLN A 318 -11.72 3.40 -14.93
C GLN A 318 -11.03 4.73 -15.17
N ARG A 319 -9.76 4.68 -15.58
CA ARG A 319 -9.05 5.90 -16.00
C ARG A 319 -9.84 6.56 -17.12
N LEU A 320 -10.35 7.76 -16.86
CA LEU A 320 -10.93 8.61 -17.89
C LEU A 320 -9.78 9.00 -18.82
N ARG A 321 -9.75 8.41 -20.01
CA ARG A 321 -8.81 8.81 -21.06
C ARG A 321 -9.35 9.99 -21.84
#